data_AF-A0A954V328-F1
#
_entry.id   AF-A0A954V328-F1
#
_cell.length_a   1.000
_cell.length_b   1.000
_cell.length_c   1.000
_cell.angle_alpha   90.00
_cell.angle_beta   90.00
_cell.angle_gamma   90.00
#
_symmetry.space_group_name_H-M   'P 1'
#
loop_
_entity.id
_entity.type
_entity.pdbx_description
1 polymer ?
#
loop_
_entity_poly.entity_id
_entity_poly.type
_entity_poly.pdbx_seq_one_letter_code
_entity_poly.pdbx_strand_id
1 'polypeptide(L)'
;DAPRPPAPDTKFISLEMFEAGKSIKEIASLRNLACGTIEGHLAFHVGEGRLDIARILAPEKISELTEFFTRNPTATATVAAAKASFGDKYSYGELKMVAWHLRASLPSSAASSGP
;
A
#
# COMPACT_ATOMS: atom_id res chain seq x y z
N ASP A 1 -10.02 3.29 -34.08
CA ASP A 1 -10.71 3.30 -32.77
C ASP A 1 -9.62 3.39 -31.71
N ALA A 2 -9.49 4.53 -31.02
CA ALA A 2 -8.53 4.68 -29.93
C ALA A 2 -9.17 4.09 -28.67
N PRO A 3 -8.47 3.26 -27.87
CA PRO A 3 -9.07 2.66 -26.68
C PRO A 3 -9.50 3.77 -25.72
N ARG A 4 -10.79 3.75 -25.38
CA ARG A 4 -11.38 4.65 -24.38
C ARG A 4 -10.59 4.51 -23.07
N PRO A 5 -10.21 5.62 -22.39
CA PRO A 5 -9.49 5.52 -21.14
C PRO A 5 -10.35 4.73 -20.14
N PRO A 6 -9.76 3.79 -19.38
CA PRO A 6 -10.53 2.98 -18.44
C PRO A 6 -11.27 3.88 -17.45
N ALA A 7 -12.48 3.46 -17.08
CA ALA A 7 -13.38 4.15 -16.18
C ALA A 7 -12.63 4.70 -14.95
N PRO A 8 -13.03 5.85 -14.38
CA PRO A 8 -12.32 6.46 -13.26
C PRO A 8 -12.34 5.49 -12.08
N ASP A 9 -11.26 4.73 -11.92
CA ASP A 9 -11.05 3.85 -10.79
C ASP A 9 -11.24 4.69 -9.54
N THR A 10 -12.21 4.32 -8.70
CA THR A 10 -12.51 5.05 -7.46
C THR A 10 -11.28 5.16 -6.55
N LYS A 11 -10.32 4.26 -6.72
CA LYS A 11 -8.98 4.25 -6.10
C LYS A 11 -8.04 5.33 -6.63
N PHE A 12 -8.14 5.69 -7.91
CA PHE A 12 -7.31 6.73 -8.54
C PHE A 12 -7.64 8.10 -7.96
N ILE A 13 -8.93 8.37 -7.73
CA ILE A 13 -9.38 9.63 -7.11
C ILE A 13 -8.72 9.85 -5.72
N SER A 14 -8.49 8.79 -4.94
CA SER A 14 -7.78 8.89 -3.66
C SER A 14 -6.29 9.20 -3.84
N LEU A 15 -5.66 8.67 -4.88
CA LEU A 15 -4.26 8.95 -5.22
C LEU A 15 -4.09 10.41 -5.64
N GLU A 16 -4.90 10.89 -6.58
CA GLU A 16 -4.85 12.27 -7.09
C GLU A 16 -4.93 13.31 -5.96
N MET A 17 -5.85 13.14 -5.01
CA MET A 17 -5.95 14.05 -3.87
C MET A 17 -4.72 14.00 -2.98
N PHE A 18 -4.13 12.82 -2.79
CA PHE A 18 -2.91 12.65 -2.02
C PHE A 18 -1.71 13.33 -2.70
N GLU A 19 -1.59 13.18 -4.02
CA GLU A 19 -0.57 13.86 -4.82
C GLU A 19 -0.73 15.38 -4.83
N ALA A 20 -1.97 15.87 -4.77
CA ALA A 20 -2.31 17.27 -4.56
C ALA A 20 -1.94 17.79 -3.14
N GLY A 21 -1.37 16.94 -2.27
CA GLY A 21 -0.92 17.30 -0.93
C GLY A 21 -1.97 17.11 0.16
N LYS A 22 -3.09 16.44 -0.11
CA LYS A 22 -4.09 16.13 0.93
C LYS A 22 -3.68 14.94 1.78
N SER A 23 -3.96 15.03 3.08
CA SER A 23 -3.76 13.91 4.00
C SER A 23 -4.88 12.87 3.90
N ILE A 24 -4.60 11.62 4.28
CA ILE A 24 -5.57 10.51 4.28
C ILE A 24 -6.87 10.89 4.99
N LYS A 25 -6.79 11.59 6.13
CA LYS A 25 -7.96 12.03 6.90
C LYS A 25 -8.82 13.04 6.13
N GLU A 26 -8.20 13.95 5.40
CA GLU A 26 -8.91 14.90 4.52
C GLU A 26 -9.62 14.14 3.39
N ILE A 27 -8.90 13.26 2.70
CA ILE A 27 -9.42 12.48 1.57
C ILE A 27 -10.60 11.63 2.03
N ALA A 28 -10.47 10.97 3.19
CA ALA A 28 -11.52 10.20 3.83
C ALA A 28 -12.78 11.06 4.06
N SER A 29 -12.63 12.25 4.63
CA SER A 29 -13.75 13.16 4.87
C SER A 29 -14.39 13.67 3.57
N LEU A 30 -13.58 14.09 2.60
CA LEU A 30 -14.02 14.57 1.28
C LEU A 30 -14.77 13.50 0.49
N ARG A 31 -14.30 12.25 0.57
CA ARG A 31 -14.91 11.10 -0.09
C ARG A 31 -16.02 10.44 0.72
N ASN A 32 -16.25 10.88 1.95
CA ASN A 32 -17.13 10.22 2.91
C ASN A 32 -16.78 8.73 3.10
N LEU A 33 -15.49 8.42 3.23
CA LEU A 33 -14.92 7.09 3.42
C LEU A 33 -14.18 7.00 4.75
N ALA A 34 -13.91 5.78 5.21
CA ALA A 34 -13.05 5.56 6.37
C ALA A 34 -11.56 5.74 5.99
N CYS A 35 -10.74 6.22 6.95
CA CYS A 35 -9.29 6.31 6.76
C CYS A 35 -8.68 4.97 6.32
N GLY A 36 -9.08 3.86 6.92
CA GLY A 36 -8.63 2.52 6.54
C GLY A 36 -8.95 2.13 5.08
N THR A 37 -10.03 2.67 4.51
CA THR A 37 -10.35 2.49 3.09
C THR A 37 -9.38 3.26 2.21
N ILE A 38 -9.10 4.53 2.56
CA ILE A 38 -8.14 5.36 1.83
C ILE A 38 -6.74 4.76 1.91
N GLU A 39 -6.28 4.33 3.09
CA GLU A 39 -5.01 3.63 3.27
C GLU A 39 -4.94 2.39 2.37
N GLY A 40 -6.02 1.60 2.30
CA GLY A 40 -6.12 0.44 1.41
C GLY A 40 -6.02 0.80 -0.08
N HIS A 41 -6.63 1.91 -0.51
CA HIS A 41 -6.51 2.40 -1.88
C HIS A 41 -5.07 2.80 -2.21
N LEU A 42 -4.42 3.56 -1.32
CA LEU A 42 -3.03 3.98 -1.51
C LEU A 42 -2.07 2.79 -1.49
N ALA A 43 -2.30 1.82 -0.61
CA ALA A 43 -1.49 0.60 -0.52
C ALA A 43 -1.43 -0.20 -1.83
N PHE A 44 -2.53 -0.21 -2.60
CA PHE A 44 -2.55 -0.82 -3.92
C PHE A 44 -1.61 -0.10 -4.89
N HIS A 45 -1.67 1.23 -4.96
CA HIS A 45 -0.80 2.04 -5.84
C HIS A 45 0.68 1.95 -5.45
N VAL A 46 0.96 1.78 -4.16
CA VAL A 46 2.31 1.51 -3.66
C VAL A 46 2.85 0.20 -4.21
N GLY A 47 2.04 -0.87 -4.18
CA GLY A 47 2.42 -2.16 -4.77
C GLY A 47 2.56 -2.12 -6.30
N GLU A 48 1.87 -1.19 -6.98
CA GLU A 48 2.02 -0.99 -8.43
C GLU A 48 3.25 -0.13 -8.80
N GLY A 49 3.94 0.45 -7.81
CA GLY A 49 5.02 1.40 -8.07
C GLY A 49 4.54 2.78 -8.57
N ARG A 50 3.25 3.08 -8.42
CA ARG A 50 2.68 4.41 -8.74
C ARG A 50 2.87 5.43 -7.63
N LEU A 51 2.94 4.97 -6.38
CA LEU A 51 3.04 5.84 -5.21
C LEU A 51 4.15 5.36 -4.29
N ASP A 52 5.03 6.28 -3.88
CA ASP A 52 6.07 5.98 -2.92
C ASP A 52 5.49 5.80 -1.51
N ILE A 53 5.77 4.64 -0.91
CA ILE A 53 5.41 4.35 0.48
C ILE A 53 6.02 5.36 1.46
N ALA A 54 7.21 5.89 1.14
CA ALA A 54 7.91 6.91 1.91
C ALA A 54 7.15 8.26 1.99
N ARG A 55 6.17 8.49 1.10
CA ARG A 55 5.30 9.67 1.18
C ARG A 55 4.21 9.52 2.24
N ILE A 56 3.89 8.29 2.62
CA ILE A 56 2.77 7.96 3.52
C ILE A 56 3.31 7.59 4.91
N LEU A 57 4.33 6.74 4.94
CA LEU A 57 4.98 6.27 6.16
C LEU A 57 6.39 6.81 6.24
N ALA A 58 6.82 7.12 7.46
CA ALA A 58 8.20 7.50 7.70
C ALA A 58 9.15 6.33 7.37
N PRO A 59 10.36 6.62 6.85
CA PRO A 59 11.33 5.59 6.46
C PRO A 59 11.71 4.65 7.62
N GLU A 60 11.75 5.18 8.85
CA GLU A 60 11.93 4.39 10.08
C GLU A 60 10.88 3.29 10.24
N LYS A 61 9.60 3.61 10.00
CA LYS A 61 8.49 2.65 10.08
C LYS A 61 8.56 1.63 8.96
N ILE A 62 8.87 2.09 7.75
CA ILE A 62 8.98 1.23 6.57
C ILE A 62 10.07 0.20 6.80
N SER A 63 11.24 0.63 7.29
CA SER A 63 12.36 -0.27 7.60
C SER A 63 11.98 -1.29 8.67
N GLU A 64 11.35 -0.86 9.77
CA GLU A 64 10.95 -1.76 10.87
C GLU A 64 9.95 -2.83 10.41
N LEU A 65 8.93 -2.40 9.66
CA LEU A 65 7.92 -3.30 9.12
C LEU A 65 8.49 -4.20 8.02
N THR A 66 9.34 -3.66 7.16
CA THR A 66 10.03 -4.41 6.11
C THR A 66 10.85 -5.54 6.72
N GLU A 67 11.66 -5.24 7.74
CA GLU A 67 12.45 -6.25 8.44
C GLU A 67 11.56 -7.33 9.05
N PHE A 68 10.42 -6.96 9.65
CA PHE A 68 9.46 -7.93 10.19
C PHE A 68 8.92 -8.88 9.11
N PHE A 69 8.45 -8.35 7.98
CA PHE A 69 7.91 -9.18 6.89
C PHE A 69 9.02 -9.99 6.19
N THR A 70 10.21 -9.42 5.98
CA THR A 70 11.37 -10.12 5.39
C THR A 70 11.87 -11.26 6.28
N ARG A 71 11.86 -11.08 7.61
CA ARG A 71 12.19 -12.15 8.57
C ARG A 71 11.15 -13.27 8.60
N ASN A 72 9.94 -13.02 8.12
CA ASN A 72 8.85 -13.98 8.06
C ASN A 72 8.40 -14.22 6.60
N PRO A 73 9.22 -14.85 5.75
CA PRO A 73 8.91 -14.99 4.32
C PRO A 73 7.79 -15.99 4.01
N THR A 74 7.35 -16.80 4.97
CA THR A 74 6.28 -17.78 4.79
C THR A 74 4.89 -17.14 4.80
N ALA A 75 3.90 -17.81 4.20
CA ALA A 75 2.49 -17.38 4.05
C ALA A 75 1.77 -16.91 5.34
N THR A 76 2.44 -17.01 6.50
CA THR A 76 2.02 -16.56 7.82
C THR A 76 2.26 -15.07 8.07
N ALA A 77 3.13 -14.38 7.33
CA ALA A 77 3.35 -12.93 7.47
C ALA A 77 2.22 -12.13 6.82
N THR A 78 1.06 -12.21 7.44
CA THR A 78 -0.10 -11.42 7.09
C THR A 78 -0.14 -10.15 7.94
N VAL A 79 -0.91 -9.17 7.46
CA VAL A 79 -1.24 -7.96 8.23
C VAL A 79 -1.73 -8.29 9.64
N ALA A 80 -2.46 -9.40 9.80
CA ALA A 80 -2.93 -9.86 11.10
C ALA A 80 -1.79 -10.28 12.04
N ALA A 81 -0.78 -11.01 11.53
CA ALA A 81 0.38 -11.40 12.32
C ALA A 81 1.20 -10.19 12.77
N ALA A 82 1.48 -9.26 11.84
CA ALA A 82 2.16 -8.01 12.17
C ALA A 82 1.35 -7.21 13.22
N LYS A 83 0.02 -7.13 13.07
CA LYS A 83 -0.84 -6.47 14.06
C LYS A 83 -0.78 -7.15 15.43
N ALA A 84 -0.67 -8.48 15.50
CA ALA A 84 -0.50 -9.18 16.76
C ALA A 84 0.87 -8.92 17.42
N SER A 85 1.94 -8.83 16.62
CA SER A 85 3.29 -8.55 17.11
C SER A 85 3.48 -7.10 17.56
N PHE A 86 2.95 -6.14 16.80
CA PHE A 86 3.09 -4.72 17.07
C PHE A 86 1.93 -4.12 17.89
N GLY A 87 0.82 -4.83 18.02
CA GLY A 87 -0.40 -4.35 18.68
C GLY A 87 -0.93 -3.07 18.05
N ASP A 88 -1.11 -2.03 18.86
CA ASP A 88 -1.61 -0.72 18.43
C ASP A 88 -0.54 0.25 17.95
N LYS A 89 0.71 -0.20 17.83
CA LYS A 89 1.80 0.62 17.27
C LYS A 89 1.54 1.04 15.81
N TYR A 90 0.92 0.15 15.02
CA TYR A 90 0.61 0.37 13.60
C TYR A 90 -0.84 0.01 13.25
N SER A 91 -1.42 0.76 12.31
CA SER A 91 -2.76 0.51 11.79
C SER A 91 -2.76 -0.58 10.72
N TYR A 92 -3.92 -1.23 10.53
CA TYR A 92 -4.09 -2.25 9.49
C TYR A 92 -3.76 -1.75 8.08
N GLY A 93 -4.00 -0.46 7.80
CA GLY A 93 -3.65 0.16 6.52
C GLY A 93 -2.15 0.26 6.31
N GLU A 94 -1.42 0.82 7.28
CA GLU A 94 0.05 0.93 7.27
C GLU A 94 0.73 -0.44 7.06
N LEU A 95 0.32 -1.44 7.83
CA LEU A 95 0.85 -2.81 7.74
C LEU A 95 0.63 -3.44 6.36
N LYS A 96 -0.56 -3.23 5.80
CA LYS A 96 -0.93 -3.73 4.46
C LYS A 96 -0.07 -3.08 3.38
N MET A 97 0.19 -1.78 3.50
CA MET A 97 0.99 -1.00 2.56
C MET A 97 2.41 -1.53 2.42
N VAL A 98 3.09 -1.83 3.54
CA VAL A 98 4.43 -2.41 3.51
C VAL A 98 4.40 -3.82 2.89
N ALA A 99 3.40 -4.64 3.22
CA ALA A 99 3.26 -5.96 2.61
C ALA A 99 3.13 -5.90 1.07
N TRP A 100 2.36 -4.94 0.54
CA TRP A 100 2.28 -4.69 -0.90
C TRP A 100 3.60 -4.20 -1.48
N HIS A 101 4.25 -3.24 -0.82
CA HIS A 101 5.55 -2.71 -1.23
C HIS A 101 6.60 -3.82 -1.36
N LEU A 102 6.68 -4.74 -0.39
CA LEU A 102 7.61 -5.86 -0.45
C LEU A 102 7.28 -6.82 -1.59
N ARG A 103 5.98 -7.10 -1.80
CA ARG A 103 5.54 -7.97 -2.89
C ARG A 103 5.91 -7.40 -4.27
N ALA A 104 5.93 -6.08 -4.40
CA ALA A 104 6.31 -5.37 -5.61
C ALA A 104 7.83 -5.22 -5.76
N SER A 105 8.52 -4.96 -4.65
CA SER A 105 9.97 -4.76 -4.61
C SER A 105 10.77 -6.06 -4.68
N LEU A 106 10.13 -7.22 -4.44
CA LEU A 106 10.73 -8.52 -4.71
C LEU A 106 10.96 -8.64 -6.21
N PRO A 107 12.22 -8.70 -6.68
CA PRO A 107 12.48 -8.90 -8.10
C PRO A 107 11.85 -10.22 -8.49
N SER A 108 10.89 -10.17 -9.42
CA SER A 108 10.45 -11.35 -10.15
C SER A 108 11.59 -11.82 -11.05
N SER A 109 12.64 -12.39 -10.45
CA SER A 109 13.57 -13.28 -11.14
C SER A 109 12.91 -14.65 -11.32
N ALA A 110 11.66 -14.66 -11.79
CA ALA A 110 10.90 -15.84 -12.19
C ALA A 110 9.77 -15.49 -13.20
N ALA A 111 9.98 -14.46 -14.02
CA ALA A 111 9.32 -14.36 -15.32
C ALA A 111 10.37 -14.55 -16.42
N SER A 112 11.05 -15.69 -16.39
CA SER A 112 11.66 -16.26 -17.59
C SER A 112 10.58 -17.05 -18.31
N SER A 113 10.31 -16.68 -19.56
CA SER A 113 9.56 -17.44 -20.56
C SER A 113 8.17 -17.93 -20.18
N GLY A 114 7.14 -17.22 -20.64
CA GLY A 114 5.97 -17.91 -21.17
C GLY A 114 6.29 -18.37 -22.60
N PRO A 115 6.16 -19.66 -22.97
CA PRO A 115 5.96 -20.04 -24.36
C PRO A 115 4.56 -19.64 -24.85
#